data_AF-A0A0J6XK34-F1
#
_entry.id   AF-A0A0J6XK34-F1
#
_cell.length_a   1.000
_cell.length_b   1.000
_cell.length_c   1.000
_cell.angle_alpha   90.00
_cell.angle_beta   90.00
_cell.angle_gamma   90.00
#
_symmetry.space_group_name_H-M   'P 1'
#
loop_
_entity.id
_entity.type
_entity.pdbx_description
1 polymer ?
#
loop_
_entity_poly.entity_id
_entity_poly.type
_entity_poly.pdbx_seq_one_letter_code
_entity_poly.pdbx_strand_id
1 'polypeptide(L)'
;MAPQESLLKTYGDRSYRHVTMVRHQGTTIALAMDASRRIVYSVLDLSGQQAKGDIDAARWSENPAELVFPRELAEVGYAVVGATAMPTVKRGGAEAGAGERPTAGEIDPYLSTTARLTADAPFHVLSDGTYVVVLRQSVGDPHADAVYKLTSGGCSADASRTDYVLSGTKKVPLVRDTLLCDRFLLVEGKLKPVLEVRYKRSRHATRPESAKDSLGTEDMEGRPFFEPTQELSFVRNLTQGRFAAVLVPTAISGVQRWQLFAHNDATGRVDCFNVEQGAQGLFNTQGTRFYTSPDPAYRDAVFERSPGNCPFTNRELVPVTGSEGHAETALHLDGGGAHVDLGDPGALRFGGKPYSIEAWIKPTVHDVPALARSGEYVLGVDAAGALSLTHDGAPAPLLSTGTVPTDVYTHVAATFDGTTAKLYLGGKPAGSGPLPFTPATGAATRVGSDPAGRAGEHFEGDIDELRVWNRVRSESELAEDVNHRLIGNEPGLVAYYRFDEGSGTTAHDQADRALHGTLRDGARWTGSDAPVGDHPGVRRDSFTLKGRTVVSGMSAVLYHQQENVVAGYRADPKPAKRQARVMLAFAAK
;
A
#
# COMPACT_ATOMS: atom_id res chain seq x y z
N MET A 1 19.64 -22.61 17.15
CA MET A 1 19.46 -21.71 16.00
C MET A 1 20.50 -22.14 14.98
N ALA A 2 20.10 -22.94 13.97
CA ALA A 2 21.04 -23.33 12.93
C ALA A 2 21.27 -22.10 12.02
N PRO A 3 22.51 -21.75 11.65
CA PRO A 3 22.76 -20.59 10.81
C PRO A 3 22.15 -20.81 9.42
N GLN A 4 21.67 -19.73 8.82
CA GLN A 4 21.15 -19.63 7.45
C GLN A 4 22.29 -19.76 6.40
N GLU A 5 23.30 -20.61 6.66
CA GLU A 5 24.51 -20.81 5.85
C GLU A 5 24.26 -21.68 4.60
N SER A 6 23.11 -22.34 4.48
CA SER A 6 22.91 -23.42 3.50
C SER A 6 22.64 -22.98 2.04
N LEU A 7 22.82 -21.71 1.68
CA LEU A 7 22.60 -21.20 0.32
C LEU A 7 23.73 -20.30 -0.20
N LEU A 8 24.87 -20.26 0.50
CA LEU A 8 26.03 -19.50 0.09
C LEU A 8 26.77 -20.25 -1.03
N LYS A 9 26.81 -19.67 -2.24
CA LYS A 9 27.61 -20.20 -3.34
C LYS A 9 28.90 -19.38 -3.43
N THR A 10 30.05 -20.04 -3.28
CA THR A 10 31.35 -19.40 -3.46
C THR A 10 31.89 -19.76 -4.85
N TYR A 11 32.16 -18.77 -5.68
CA TYR A 11 32.78 -18.93 -7.00
C TYR A 11 34.05 -18.10 -7.03
N GLY A 12 35.20 -18.75 -7.24
CA GLY A 12 36.51 -18.13 -7.06
C GLY A 12 36.69 -17.63 -5.63
N ASP A 13 36.96 -16.33 -5.47
CA ASP A 13 37.12 -15.60 -4.21
C ASP A 13 35.85 -14.85 -3.76
N ARG A 14 34.74 -14.96 -4.51
CA ARG A 14 33.50 -14.22 -4.24
C ARG A 14 32.38 -15.13 -3.75
N SER A 15 31.72 -14.71 -2.67
CA SER A 15 30.53 -15.36 -2.14
C SER A 15 29.27 -14.68 -2.67
N TYR A 16 28.39 -15.48 -3.26
CA TYR A 16 27.08 -15.09 -3.77
C TYR A 16 25.97 -15.71 -2.93
N ARG A 17 24.95 -14.91 -2.66
CA ARG A 17 23.76 -15.25 -1.87
C ARG A 17 22.50 -14.98 -2.69
N HIS A 18 21.37 -15.50 -2.22
CA HIS A 18 20.04 -15.23 -2.77
C HIS A 18 19.94 -15.50 -4.29
N VAL A 19 20.55 -16.60 -4.74
CA VAL A 19 20.57 -16.97 -6.15
C VAL A 19 19.15 -17.24 -6.65
N THR A 20 18.78 -16.64 -7.76
CA THR A 20 17.48 -16.81 -8.42
C THR A 20 17.64 -16.83 -9.94
N MET A 21 16.62 -17.33 -10.65
CA MET A 21 16.62 -17.43 -12.10
C MET A 21 15.28 -17.00 -12.66
N VAL A 22 15.33 -16.38 -13.84
CA VAL A 22 14.16 -16.02 -14.61
C VAL A 22 14.33 -16.48 -16.05
N ARG A 23 13.23 -16.93 -16.65
CA ARG A 23 13.15 -17.15 -18.10
C ARG A 23 12.44 -15.96 -18.73
N HIS A 24 13.11 -15.29 -19.65
CA HIS A 24 12.62 -14.10 -20.34
C HIS A 24 12.77 -14.29 -21.85
N GLN A 25 11.65 -14.29 -22.58
CA GLN A 25 11.63 -14.46 -24.04
C GLN A 25 12.49 -15.64 -24.55
N GLY A 26 12.42 -16.78 -23.86
CA GLY A 26 13.19 -17.98 -24.19
C GLY A 26 14.62 -18.02 -23.61
N THR A 27 15.18 -16.88 -23.22
CA THR A 27 16.51 -16.74 -22.60
C THR A 27 16.43 -16.99 -21.10
N THR A 28 17.42 -17.68 -20.53
CA THR A 28 17.51 -17.87 -19.07
C THR A 28 18.52 -16.89 -18.49
N ILE A 29 18.15 -16.19 -17.43
CA ILE A 29 19.01 -15.23 -16.75
C ILE A 29 19.11 -15.64 -15.29
N ALA A 30 20.33 -15.77 -14.80
CA ALA A 30 20.60 -16.11 -13.42
C ALA A 30 21.12 -14.86 -12.69
N LEU A 31 20.60 -14.60 -11.49
CA LEU A 31 20.92 -13.43 -10.69
C LEU A 31 21.30 -13.86 -9.27
N ALA A 32 22.18 -13.10 -8.64
CA ALA A 32 22.59 -13.31 -7.25
C ALA A 32 23.01 -12.00 -6.61
N MET A 33 23.09 -11.97 -5.28
CA MET A 33 23.63 -10.86 -4.52
C MET A 33 25.04 -11.20 -4.05
N ASP A 34 25.99 -10.29 -4.20
CA ASP A 34 27.34 -10.45 -3.64
C ASP A 34 27.41 -10.05 -2.16
N ALA A 35 28.56 -10.28 -1.52
CA ALA A 35 28.79 -9.91 -0.13
C ALA A 35 28.72 -8.39 0.15
N SER A 36 28.75 -7.55 -0.89
CA SER A 36 28.62 -6.08 -0.80
C SER A 36 27.19 -5.61 -1.10
N ARG A 37 26.20 -6.51 -1.13
CA ARG A 37 24.79 -6.24 -1.48
C ARG A 37 24.58 -5.73 -2.91
N ARG A 38 25.51 -5.99 -3.83
CA ARG A 38 25.33 -5.70 -5.25
C ARG A 38 24.66 -6.89 -5.93
N ILE A 39 23.62 -6.62 -6.72
CA ILE A 39 22.98 -7.66 -7.52
C ILE A 39 23.76 -7.81 -8.82
N VAL A 40 24.19 -9.04 -9.10
CA VAL A 40 24.89 -9.41 -10.32
C VAL A 40 24.05 -10.41 -11.12
N TYR A 41 24.30 -10.50 -12.42
CA TYR A 41 23.59 -11.40 -13.31
C TYR A 41 24.48 -12.05 -14.38
N SER A 42 23.99 -13.15 -14.95
CA SER A 42 24.57 -13.84 -16.10
C SER A 42 23.47 -14.32 -17.03
N VAL A 43 23.61 -14.04 -18.31
CA VAL A 43 22.71 -14.55 -19.35
C VAL A 43 23.20 -15.93 -19.78
N LEU A 44 22.36 -16.94 -19.59
CA LEU A 44 22.71 -18.33 -19.84
C LEU A 44 22.26 -18.74 -21.25
N ASP A 45 23.22 -19.08 -22.11
CA ASP A 45 22.92 -19.80 -23.34
C ASP A 45 22.78 -21.30 -23.03
N LEU A 46 21.57 -21.84 -23.17
CA LEU A 46 21.28 -23.26 -22.91
C LEU A 46 21.18 -24.08 -24.21
N SER A 47 21.42 -23.46 -25.37
CA SER A 47 21.22 -24.03 -26.70
C SER A 47 22.50 -24.35 -27.47
N GLY A 48 23.65 -23.78 -27.08
CA GLY A 48 24.94 -23.97 -27.77
C GLY A 48 25.78 -25.14 -27.23
N GLN A 49 26.64 -25.72 -28.09
CA GLN A 49 27.87 -26.38 -27.64
C GLN A 49 28.82 -25.30 -27.10
N GLN A 50 28.64 -24.92 -25.84
CA GLN A 50 29.47 -23.92 -25.18
C GLN A 50 30.93 -24.37 -25.15
N ALA A 51 31.84 -23.43 -25.48
CA ALA A 51 33.26 -23.60 -25.23
C ALA A 51 33.47 -23.88 -23.73
N LYS A 52 34.18 -24.97 -23.40
CA LYS A 52 34.67 -25.22 -22.05
C LYS A 52 35.58 -24.05 -21.65
N GLY A 53 35.15 -23.15 -20.75
CA GLY A 53 36.02 -22.10 -20.23
C GLY A 53 35.35 -20.99 -19.43
N ASP A 54 34.26 -20.39 -19.92
CA ASP A 54 33.73 -19.14 -19.35
C ASP A 54 32.60 -19.32 -18.31
N ILE A 55 32.15 -20.56 -18.14
CA ILE A 55 30.97 -20.90 -17.35
C ILE A 55 31.25 -22.20 -16.59
N ASP A 56 30.93 -22.22 -15.29
CA ASP A 56 31.21 -23.36 -14.42
C ASP A 56 30.27 -24.57 -14.65
N ALA A 57 30.47 -25.65 -13.87
CA ALA A 57 29.64 -26.85 -13.94
C ALA A 57 28.14 -26.61 -13.61
N ALA A 58 27.81 -25.51 -12.94
CA ALA A 58 26.44 -25.08 -12.63
C ALA A 58 25.89 -24.02 -13.60
N ARG A 59 26.60 -23.76 -14.71
CA ARG A 59 26.27 -22.75 -15.73
C ARG A 59 26.33 -21.30 -15.22
N TRP A 60 27.15 -20.99 -14.21
CA TRP A 60 27.40 -19.63 -13.71
C TRP A 60 28.64 -19.00 -14.34
N SER A 61 28.57 -17.70 -14.69
CA SER A 61 29.74 -16.96 -15.22
C SER A 61 30.76 -16.72 -14.11
N GLU A 62 32.05 -16.86 -14.42
CA GLU A 62 33.13 -16.46 -13.51
C GLU A 62 33.17 -14.93 -13.31
N ASN A 63 32.67 -14.16 -14.29
CA ASN A 63 32.61 -12.70 -14.28
C ASN A 63 31.17 -12.22 -14.53
N PRO A 64 30.25 -12.33 -13.56
CA PRO A 64 28.88 -11.87 -13.72
C PRO A 64 28.83 -10.34 -13.81
N ALA A 65 27.90 -9.81 -14.59
CA ALA A 65 27.71 -8.38 -14.77
C ALA A 65 26.94 -7.78 -13.57
N GLU A 66 27.34 -6.61 -13.09
CA GLU A 66 26.58 -5.87 -12.06
C GLU A 66 25.32 -5.26 -12.66
N LEU A 67 24.19 -5.40 -11.97
CA LEU A 67 22.92 -4.79 -12.34
C LEU A 67 22.90 -3.33 -11.87
N VAL A 68 22.76 -2.40 -12.82
CA VAL A 68 22.78 -0.96 -12.54
C VAL A 68 21.38 -0.45 -12.26
N PHE A 69 21.16 0.14 -11.09
CA PHE A 69 19.85 0.66 -10.68
C PHE A 69 19.67 2.15 -11.00
N PRO A 70 18.41 2.63 -11.15
CA PRO A 70 18.11 4.04 -11.34
C PRO A 70 18.60 4.94 -10.20
N ARG A 71 18.65 6.25 -10.45
CA ARG A 71 19.04 7.28 -9.48
C ARG A 71 17.87 8.00 -8.83
N GLU A 72 16.66 7.59 -9.19
CA GLU A 72 15.43 8.21 -8.74
C GLU A 72 14.49 7.15 -8.19
N LEU A 73 13.70 7.54 -7.19
CA LEU A 73 12.70 6.72 -6.52
C LEU A 73 11.34 7.38 -6.68
N ALA A 74 10.31 6.63 -7.03
CA ALA A 74 8.93 7.11 -7.09
C ALA A 74 8.03 6.23 -6.21
N GLU A 75 7.24 6.85 -5.35
CA GLU A 75 6.28 6.14 -4.51
C GLU A 75 5.02 5.82 -5.31
N VAL A 76 4.66 4.53 -5.36
CA VAL A 76 3.50 4.03 -6.08
C VAL A 76 2.21 4.52 -5.43
N GLY A 77 1.27 5.02 -6.25
CA GLY A 77 -0.03 5.52 -5.80
C GLY A 77 -0.06 6.98 -5.37
N TYR A 78 1.11 7.60 -5.16
CA TYR A 78 1.25 9.03 -4.84
C TYR A 78 2.01 9.80 -5.93
N ALA A 79 1.82 9.40 -7.19
CA ALA A 79 2.54 9.92 -8.37
C ALA A 79 2.47 11.46 -8.54
N VAL A 80 1.54 12.13 -7.86
CA VAL A 80 1.46 13.60 -7.77
C VAL A 80 2.74 14.22 -7.19
N VAL A 81 3.49 13.51 -6.34
CA VAL A 81 4.67 14.03 -5.62
C VAL A 81 5.94 14.08 -6.49
N GLY A 82 5.97 13.40 -7.65
CA GLY A 82 7.15 13.31 -8.52
C GLY A 82 8.24 12.38 -7.96
N ALA A 83 9.27 12.09 -8.76
CA ALA A 83 10.36 11.20 -8.36
C ALA A 83 11.41 11.94 -7.49
N THR A 84 11.89 11.27 -6.45
CA THR A 84 12.96 11.78 -5.57
C THR A 84 14.31 11.29 -6.07
N ALA A 85 15.22 12.22 -6.37
CA ALA A 85 16.58 11.89 -6.78
C ALA A 85 17.47 11.53 -5.57
N MET A 86 18.27 10.49 -5.73
CA MET A 86 19.30 10.08 -4.78
C MET A 86 20.43 11.10 -4.73
N PRO A 87 21.06 11.34 -3.56
CA PRO A 87 22.23 12.20 -3.46
C PRO A 87 23.34 11.67 -4.37
N THR A 88 24.11 12.59 -4.97
CA THR A 88 25.31 12.18 -5.71
C THR A 88 26.42 11.95 -4.70
N VAL A 89 26.97 10.75 -4.65
CA VAL A 89 28.06 10.37 -3.74
C VAL A 89 29.33 10.18 -4.56
N LYS A 90 30.42 10.80 -4.12
CA LYS A 90 31.74 10.64 -4.72
C LYS A 90 32.36 9.31 -4.27
N ARG A 91 33.22 8.73 -5.10
CA ARG A 91 34.09 7.63 -4.68
C ARG A 91 34.91 8.08 -3.46
N GLY A 92 34.78 7.34 -2.36
CA GLY A 92 35.25 7.77 -1.04
C GLY A 92 34.13 8.13 -0.05
N GLY A 93 32.87 8.18 -0.50
CA GLY A 93 31.67 8.18 0.35
C GLY A 93 31.09 9.55 0.69
N ALA A 94 31.77 10.65 0.35
CA ALA A 94 31.25 12.00 0.59
C ALA A 94 30.17 12.38 -0.43
N GLU A 95 29.05 12.95 0.05
CA GLU A 95 28.06 13.56 -0.83
C GLU A 95 28.64 14.77 -1.56
N ALA A 96 28.26 14.94 -2.82
CA ALA A 96 28.61 16.11 -3.61
C ALA A 96 27.85 17.33 -3.08
N GLY A 97 28.55 18.44 -2.91
CA GLY A 97 27.96 19.69 -2.43
C GLY A 97 26.92 20.26 -3.40
N ALA A 98 26.09 21.19 -2.92
CA ALA A 98 25.14 21.90 -3.77
C ALA A 98 25.87 22.60 -4.94
N GLY A 99 25.55 22.22 -6.17
CA GLY A 99 26.17 22.75 -7.39
C GLY A 99 27.47 22.04 -7.83
N GLU A 100 28.03 21.15 -7.02
CA GLU A 100 29.15 20.30 -7.42
C GLU A 100 28.68 19.30 -8.49
N ARG A 101 29.48 19.13 -9.54
CA ARG A 101 29.16 18.25 -10.68
C ARG A 101 30.30 17.26 -10.92
N PRO A 102 30.41 16.20 -10.10
CA PRO A 102 31.42 15.18 -10.29
C PRO A 102 31.27 14.52 -11.66
N THR A 103 32.39 14.17 -12.28
CA THR A 103 32.44 13.37 -13.51
C THR A 103 31.97 11.95 -13.26
N ALA A 104 31.57 11.22 -14.31
CA ALA A 104 31.11 9.83 -14.16
C ALA A 104 32.15 8.90 -13.49
N GLY A 105 33.45 9.19 -13.66
CA GLY A 105 34.53 8.44 -12.99
C GLY A 105 34.63 8.71 -11.49
N GLU A 106 34.25 9.91 -11.04
CA GLU A 106 34.29 10.32 -9.64
C GLU A 106 33.05 9.88 -8.85
N ILE A 107 31.96 9.54 -9.53
CA ILE A 107 30.70 9.13 -8.89
C ILE A 107 30.79 7.67 -8.43
N ASP A 108 30.35 7.40 -7.20
CA ASP A 108 30.14 6.05 -6.72
C ASP A 108 28.84 5.48 -7.33
N PRO A 109 28.91 4.39 -8.12
CA PRO A 109 27.74 3.86 -8.83
C PRO A 109 26.71 3.19 -7.93
N TYR A 110 27.07 2.82 -6.70
CA TYR A 110 26.17 2.17 -5.75
C TYR A 110 25.52 3.18 -4.82
N LEU A 111 26.32 4.04 -4.18
CA LEU A 111 25.84 5.02 -3.22
C LEU A 111 25.06 6.18 -3.85
N SER A 112 25.19 6.38 -5.17
CA SER A 112 24.47 7.42 -5.94
C SER A 112 23.20 6.92 -6.65
N THR A 113 22.86 5.64 -6.49
CA THR A 113 21.69 4.99 -7.10
C THR A 113 20.80 4.41 -6.02
N THR A 114 19.61 3.93 -6.39
CA THR A 114 18.73 3.22 -5.46
C THR A 114 19.28 1.84 -5.08
N ALA A 115 20.39 1.38 -5.68
CA ALA A 115 21.07 0.13 -5.32
C ALA A 115 21.44 0.08 -3.83
N ARG A 116 21.90 1.20 -3.26
CA ARG A 116 22.22 1.34 -1.82
C ARG A 116 21.06 1.02 -0.89
N LEU A 117 19.84 1.22 -1.38
CA LEU A 117 18.63 0.97 -0.61
C LEU A 117 18.29 -0.52 -0.53
N THR A 118 19.08 -1.43 -1.13
CA THR A 118 18.83 -2.87 -1.10
C THR A 118 19.26 -3.48 0.24
N ALA A 119 18.36 -4.19 0.90
CA ALA A 119 18.69 -4.98 2.09
C ALA A 119 19.47 -6.25 1.73
N ASP A 120 20.29 -6.77 2.66
CA ASP A 120 20.90 -8.12 2.55
C ASP A 120 19.82 -9.19 2.81
N ALA A 121 19.00 -9.42 1.80
CA ALA A 121 17.81 -10.27 1.88
C ALA A 121 17.49 -10.94 0.52
N PRO A 122 16.74 -12.07 0.52
CA PRO A 122 16.18 -12.63 -0.69
C PRO A 122 15.41 -11.60 -1.53
N PHE A 123 15.60 -11.68 -2.85
CA PHE A 123 14.92 -10.84 -3.84
C PHE A 123 14.27 -11.74 -4.90
N HIS A 124 13.24 -11.24 -5.56
CA HIS A 124 12.49 -11.96 -6.58
C HIS A 124 12.74 -11.37 -7.96
N VAL A 125 12.78 -12.24 -8.97
CA VAL A 125 12.92 -11.84 -10.36
C VAL A 125 11.87 -12.56 -11.18
N LEU A 126 11.15 -11.83 -12.01
CA LEU A 126 10.12 -12.35 -12.89
C LEU A 126 10.16 -11.67 -14.25
N SER A 127 9.47 -12.25 -15.22
CA SER A 127 9.34 -11.70 -16.57
C SER A 127 7.87 -11.48 -16.84
N ASP A 128 7.48 -10.28 -17.23
CA ASP A 128 6.12 -9.99 -17.73
C ASP A 128 6.00 -10.23 -19.24
N GLY A 129 7.11 -10.61 -19.89
CA GLY A 129 7.21 -10.86 -21.33
C GLY A 129 7.84 -9.70 -22.09
N THR A 130 7.82 -8.50 -21.54
CA THR A 130 8.46 -7.29 -22.10
C THR A 130 9.68 -6.89 -21.28
N TYR A 131 9.57 -6.94 -19.96
CA TYR A 131 10.58 -6.55 -18.99
C TYR A 131 10.99 -7.72 -18.11
N VAL A 132 12.25 -7.70 -17.68
CA VAL A 132 12.73 -8.43 -16.51
C VAL A 132 12.50 -7.52 -15.31
N VAL A 133 11.69 -7.99 -14.37
CA VAL A 133 11.28 -7.24 -13.18
C VAL A 133 12.03 -7.79 -11.98
N VAL A 134 12.73 -6.92 -11.26
CA VAL A 134 13.48 -7.24 -10.04
C VAL A 134 12.77 -6.58 -8.87
N LEU A 135 12.37 -7.40 -7.90
CA LEU A 135 11.68 -7.01 -6.68
C LEU A 135 12.58 -7.26 -5.49
N ARG A 136 12.86 -6.23 -4.68
CA ARG A 136 13.82 -6.30 -3.57
C ARG A 136 13.28 -5.59 -2.34
N GLN A 137 13.63 -6.11 -1.17
CA GLN A 137 13.36 -5.44 0.09
C GLN A 137 14.29 -4.22 0.24
N SER A 138 13.74 -3.09 0.66
CA SER A 138 14.51 -1.92 1.02
C SER A 138 15.15 -2.03 2.41
N VAL A 139 16.23 -1.31 2.64
CA VAL A 139 16.85 -1.18 3.96
C VAL A 139 15.89 -0.50 4.95
N GLY A 140 15.97 -0.89 6.22
CA GLY A 140 15.28 -0.24 7.32
C GLY A 140 16.08 0.88 7.99
N ASP A 141 15.46 1.58 8.93
CA ASP A 141 16.13 2.52 9.85
C ASP A 141 16.62 1.73 11.09
N PRO A 142 17.91 1.84 11.53
CA PRO A 142 18.95 2.81 11.15
C PRO A 142 20.09 2.22 10.29
N HIS A 143 19.79 1.57 9.17
CA HIS A 143 20.81 1.00 8.30
C HIS A 143 21.82 2.07 7.81
N ALA A 144 23.11 1.72 7.69
CA ALA A 144 24.18 2.67 7.35
C ALA A 144 23.97 3.36 5.98
N ASP A 145 23.35 2.65 5.04
CA ASP A 145 23.04 3.19 3.71
C ASP A 145 21.71 3.94 3.62
N ALA A 146 20.95 4.01 4.72
CA ALA A 146 19.67 4.72 4.74
C ALA A 146 19.87 6.20 4.36
N VAL A 147 18.89 6.72 3.63
CA VAL A 147 18.84 8.12 3.18
C VAL A 147 17.58 8.72 3.77
N TYR A 148 17.62 9.98 4.20
CA TYR A 148 16.54 10.63 4.93
C TYR A 148 15.98 11.82 4.16
N LYS A 149 14.67 12.05 4.31
CA LYS A 149 13.95 13.14 3.64
C LYS A 149 14.37 14.50 4.21
N LEU A 150 14.46 15.51 3.37
CA LEU A 150 14.83 16.88 3.73
C LEU A 150 13.62 17.81 3.73
N THR A 151 13.60 18.81 4.60
CA THR A 151 12.52 19.80 4.65
C THR A 151 12.47 20.68 3.40
N SER A 152 13.60 20.83 2.70
CA SER A 152 13.70 21.56 1.42
C SER A 152 13.09 20.82 0.23
N GLY A 153 12.64 19.56 0.42
CA GLY A 153 12.47 18.61 -0.67
C GLY A 153 13.80 17.94 -1.04
N GLY A 154 13.73 16.67 -1.44
CA GLY A 154 14.90 15.82 -1.70
C GLY A 154 15.29 14.92 -0.53
N CYS A 155 16.48 14.32 -0.62
CA CYS A 155 16.98 13.39 0.39
C CYS A 155 18.51 13.46 0.55
N SER A 156 19.03 13.04 1.71
CA SER A 156 20.48 12.97 2.00
C SER A 156 20.78 11.98 3.12
N ALA A 157 22.00 11.43 3.10
CA ALA A 157 22.58 10.60 4.15
C ALA A 157 23.71 11.32 4.92
N ASP A 158 24.01 12.59 4.59
CA ASP A 158 25.05 13.38 5.27
C ASP A 158 24.65 13.72 6.71
N ALA A 159 25.25 13.02 7.66
CA ALA A 159 24.97 13.17 9.08
C ALA A 159 25.16 14.61 9.63
N SER A 160 25.92 15.47 8.95
CA SER A 160 26.15 16.86 9.36
C SER A 160 24.96 17.79 9.07
N ARG A 161 24.02 17.35 8.22
CA ARG A 161 22.81 18.11 7.87
C ARG A 161 21.86 18.20 9.07
N THR A 162 21.16 19.32 9.19
CA THR A 162 20.18 19.58 10.26
C THR A 162 18.76 19.79 9.75
N ASP A 163 18.58 19.94 8.44
CA ASP A 163 17.32 20.21 7.73
C ASP A 163 16.55 18.93 7.34
N TYR A 164 16.63 17.90 8.18
CA TYR A 164 15.89 16.66 7.99
C TYR A 164 14.42 16.82 8.37
N VAL A 165 13.53 16.14 7.63
CA VAL A 165 12.16 15.94 8.08
C VAL A 165 12.20 15.01 9.30
N LEU A 166 11.59 15.45 10.40
CA LEU A 166 11.54 14.71 11.66
C LEU A 166 10.13 14.21 11.95
N SER A 167 10.03 12.97 12.40
CA SER A 167 8.85 12.42 13.07
C SER A 167 9.18 12.29 14.55
N GLY A 168 8.71 13.26 15.35
CA GLY A 168 9.19 13.45 16.71
C GLY A 168 10.66 13.86 16.71
N THR A 169 11.54 13.01 17.27
CA THR A 169 12.99 13.23 17.29
C THR A 169 13.75 12.40 16.25
N LYS A 170 13.07 11.54 15.49
CA LYS A 170 13.69 10.63 14.52
C LYS A 170 13.62 11.21 13.12
N LYS A 171 14.69 11.04 12.35
CA LYS A 171 14.74 11.39 10.92
C LYS A 171 13.75 10.50 10.17
N VAL A 172 13.00 11.07 9.23
CA VAL A 172 12.11 10.30 8.36
C VAL A 172 12.93 9.68 7.24
N PRO A 173 13.07 8.35 7.16
CA PRO A 173 13.83 7.72 6.10
C PRO A 173 13.08 7.85 4.77
N LEU A 174 13.82 7.78 3.66
CA LEU A 174 13.25 7.81 2.32
C LEU A 174 12.40 6.56 2.06
N VAL A 175 12.89 5.39 2.49
CA VAL A 175 12.26 4.07 2.45
C VAL A 175 12.45 3.38 3.79
N ARG A 176 11.57 2.45 4.19
CA ARG A 176 11.70 1.72 5.47
C ARG A 176 11.13 0.32 5.39
N ASP A 177 11.98 -0.65 5.08
CA ASP A 177 11.58 -2.07 5.01
C ASP A 177 10.38 -2.30 4.06
N THR A 178 10.38 -1.57 2.94
CA THR A 178 9.37 -1.55 1.87
C THR A 178 9.79 -2.40 0.68
N LEU A 179 8.83 -2.76 -0.18
CA LEU A 179 9.12 -3.45 -1.44
C LEU A 179 9.49 -2.45 -2.52
N LEU A 180 10.64 -2.67 -3.16
CA LEU A 180 11.11 -1.92 -4.32
C LEU A 180 10.94 -2.77 -5.58
N CYS A 181 10.55 -2.13 -6.68
CA CYS A 181 10.40 -2.75 -7.99
C CYS A 181 11.19 -1.97 -9.04
N ASP A 182 12.04 -2.68 -9.77
CA ASP A 182 12.86 -2.16 -10.85
C ASP A 182 12.63 -2.99 -12.12
N ARG A 183 12.62 -2.35 -13.28
CA ARG A 183 12.39 -3.01 -14.57
C ARG A 183 13.56 -2.83 -15.51
N PHE A 184 13.86 -3.88 -16.26
CA PHE A 184 14.99 -3.94 -17.17
C PHE A 184 14.59 -4.52 -18.51
N LEU A 185 15.13 -3.96 -19.58
CA LEU A 185 15.08 -4.53 -20.92
C LEU A 185 16.31 -5.41 -21.14
N LEU A 186 16.12 -6.61 -21.68
CA LEU A 186 17.22 -7.44 -22.16
C LEU A 186 17.58 -7.02 -23.58
N VAL A 187 18.69 -6.31 -23.75
CA VAL A 187 19.19 -5.83 -25.05
C VAL A 187 20.61 -6.34 -25.24
N GLU A 188 20.84 -7.10 -26.32
CA GLU A 188 22.16 -7.66 -26.66
C GLU A 188 22.81 -8.44 -25.50
N GLY A 189 22.01 -9.24 -24.78
CA GLY A 189 22.48 -10.01 -23.63
C GLY A 189 22.79 -9.17 -22.38
N LYS A 190 22.39 -7.89 -22.35
CA LYS A 190 22.58 -7.00 -21.19
C LYS A 190 21.24 -6.50 -20.67
N LEU A 191 21.09 -6.50 -19.35
CA LEU A 191 19.97 -5.87 -18.68
C LEU A 191 20.22 -4.36 -18.61
N LYS A 192 19.35 -3.56 -19.22
CA LYS A 192 19.43 -2.10 -19.23
C LYS A 192 18.20 -1.50 -18.54
N PRO A 193 18.35 -0.46 -17.71
CA PRO A 193 17.23 0.29 -17.20
C PRO A 193 16.34 0.83 -18.33
N VAL A 194 15.04 0.94 -18.06
CA VAL A 194 14.06 1.46 -19.03
C VAL A 194 14.23 2.97 -19.17
N LEU A 195 14.38 3.47 -20.39
CA LEU A 195 14.33 4.90 -20.68
C LEU A 195 12.87 5.38 -20.66
N GLU A 196 12.65 6.59 -20.15
CA GLU A 196 11.32 7.20 -20.15
C GLU A 196 11.34 8.60 -20.78
N VAL A 197 10.18 9.04 -21.23
CA VAL A 197 9.99 10.36 -21.82
C VAL A 197 9.44 11.30 -20.75
N ARG A 198 10.12 12.42 -20.53
CA ARG A 198 9.72 13.47 -19.58
C ARG A 198 9.88 14.84 -20.21
N TYR A 199 9.26 15.84 -19.60
CA TYR A 199 9.53 17.23 -19.90
C TYR A 199 10.98 17.56 -19.53
N LYS A 200 11.75 18.09 -20.48
CA LYS A 200 13.21 18.22 -20.36
C LYS A 200 13.63 19.17 -19.23
N ARG A 201 12.86 20.23 -18.98
CA ARG A 201 13.18 21.22 -17.95
C ARG A 201 12.60 20.86 -16.59
N SER A 202 11.30 20.57 -16.51
CA SER A 202 10.67 20.17 -15.25
C SER A 202 11.12 18.81 -14.75
N ARG A 203 11.63 17.96 -15.65
CA ARG A 203 11.99 16.56 -15.41
C ARG A 203 10.81 15.72 -14.92
N HIS A 204 9.58 16.16 -15.20
CA HIS A 204 8.35 15.47 -14.83
C HIS A 204 7.71 14.82 -16.07
N ALA A 205 7.06 13.66 -15.89
CA ALA A 205 6.42 12.95 -17.01
C ALA A 205 5.25 13.73 -17.63
N THR A 206 4.45 14.40 -16.79
CA THR A 206 3.18 15.04 -17.20
C THR A 206 3.04 16.53 -16.90
N ARG A 207 4.01 17.15 -16.22
CA ARG A 207 3.90 18.55 -15.77
C ARG A 207 5.01 19.39 -16.39
N PRO A 208 4.74 20.22 -17.40
CA PRO A 208 5.75 21.11 -17.95
C PRO A 208 6.10 22.22 -16.95
N GLU A 209 7.35 22.70 -16.96
CA GLU A 209 7.76 23.89 -16.21
C GLU A 209 7.12 25.16 -16.82
N SER A 210 6.95 25.16 -18.13
CA SER A 210 6.32 26.25 -18.89
C SER A 210 5.78 25.71 -20.22
N ALA A 211 5.00 26.52 -20.94
CA ALA A 211 4.51 26.16 -22.28
C ALA A 211 5.63 25.85 -23.31
N LYS A 212 6.88 26.20 -23.02
CA LYS A 212 8.05 25.93 -23.88
C LYS A 212 8.83 24.67 -23.47
N ASP A 213 8.39 23.99 -22.42
CA ASP A 213 9.02 22.75 -21.97
C ASP A 213 8.63 21.61 -22.92
N SER A 214 9.63 20.98 -23.54
CA SER A 214 9.42 19.92 -24.52
C SER A 214 9.66 18.55 -23.90
N LEU A 215 9.03 17.52 -24.46
CA LEU A 215 9.27 16.14 -24.06
C LEU A 215 10.57 15.59 -24.68
N GLY A 216 11.28 14.75 -23.95
CA GLY A 216 12.48 14.05 -24.41
C GLY A 216 12.90 12.93 -23.46
N THR A 217 13.86 12.11 -23.89
CA THR A 217 14.45 11.02 -23.08
C THR A 217 15.66 11.46 -22.28
N GLU A 218 16.02 12.75 -22.36
CA GLU A 218 17.17 13.35 -21.69
C GLU A 218 16.80 14.72 -21.15
N ASP A 219 17.46 15.15 -20.07
CA ASP A 219 17.32 16.50 -19.51
C ASP A 219 17.97 17.58 -20.40
N MET A 220 17.97 18.82 -19.90
CA MET A 220 18.60 19.96 -20.59
C MET A 220 20.14 19.82 -20.67
N GLU A 221 20.73 18.97 -19.85
CA GLU A 221 22.16 18.69 -19.76
C GLU A 221 22.56 17.40 -20.50
N GLY A 222 21.63 16.74 -21.20
CA GLY A 222 21.88 15.52 -21.96
C GLY A 222 21.97 14.25 -21.11
N ARG A 223 21.49 14.28 -19.86
CA ARG A 223 21.46 13.09 -19.00
C ARG A 223 20.18 12.31 -19.26
N PRO A 224 20.25 10.99 -19.46
CA PRO A 224 19.07 10.18 -19.74
C PRO A 224 18.11 10.12 -18.56
N PHE A 225 16.81 10.16 -18.87
CA PHE A 225 15.75 9.82 -17.94
C PHE A 225 15.52 8.32 -17.96
N PHE A 226 15.78 7.69 -16.82
CA PHE A 226 15.45 6.29 -16.58
C PHE A 226 14.24 6.21 -15.67
N GLU A 227 13.35 5.24 -15.97
CA GLU A 227 12.24 4.89 -15.11
C GLU A 227 12.72 4.78 -13.65
N PRO A 228 12.10 5.53 -12.71
CA PRO A 228 12.52 5.52 -11.33
C PRO A 228 12.20 4.17 -10.70
N THR A 229 12.99 3.76 -9.71
CA THR A 229 12.65 2.62 -8.86
C THR A 229 11.28 2.89 -8.23
N GLN A 230 10.36 1.94 -8.38
CA GLN A 230 9.02 2.04 -7.82
C GLN A 230 9.06 1.55 -6.37
N GLU A 231 8.72 2.42 -5.41
CA GLU A 231 8.49 2.02 -4.03
C GLU A 231 7.01 1.67 -3.82
N LEU A 232 6.74 0.42 -3.47
CA LEU A 232 5.42 -0.03 -3.06
C LEU A 232 5.32 0.13 -1.54
N SER A 233 5.10 1.36 -1.08
CA SER A 233 5.04 1.69 0.35
C SER A 233 3.89 0.98 1.10
N PHE A 234 2.88 0.48 0.38
CA PHE A 234 1.83 -0.38 0.94
C PHE A 234 2.31 -1.80 1.25
N VAL A 235 3.42 -2.27 0.68
CA VAL A 235 4.08 -3.53 1.04
C VAL A 235 5.29 -3.20 1.91
N ARG A 236 5.15 -3.34 3.23
CA ARG A 236 6.05 -2.74 4.22
C ARG A 236 6.24 -3.61 5.44
N ASN A 237 7.14 -3.17 6.33
CA ASN A 237 7.59 -3.91 7.50
C ASN A 237 8.13 -5.30 7.12
N LEU A 238 8.79 -5.36 5.96
CA LEU A 238 9.41 -6.58 5.45
C LEU A 238 10.64 -6.91 6.27
N THR A 239 10.84 -8.19 6.57
CA THR A 239 12.07 -8.67 7.18
C THR A 239 12.55 -9.88 6.39
N GLN A 240 13.87 -10.01 6.23
CA GLN A 240 14.52 -11.19 5.65
C GLN A 240 13.97 -11.63 4.27
N GLY A 241 13.49 -10.68 3.45
CA GLY A 241 12.97 -10.98 2.11
C GLY A 241 11.73 -11.88 2.12
N ARG A 242 10.91 -11.79 3.18
CA ARG A 242 9.67 -12.57 3.34
C ARG A 242 8.53 -11.97 2.52
N PHE A 243 8.70 -11.95 1.21
CA PHE A 243 7.67 -11.59 0.24
C PHE A 243 7.73 -12.52 -0.97
N ALA A 244 6.67 -12.54 -1.77
CA ALA A 244 6.64 -13.20 -3.07
C ALA A 244 5.73 -12.42 -4.01
N ALA A 245 6.00 -12.52 -5.31
CA ALA A 245 5.20 -11.85 -6.33
C ALA A 245 4.97 -12.75 -7.53
N VAL A 246 3.78 -12.66 -8.12
CA VAL A 246 3.42 -13.34 -9.35
C VAL A 246 2.42 -12.51 -10.14
N LEU A 247 2.49 -12.58 -11.48
CA LEU A 247 1.48 -12.02 -12.35
C LEU A 247 0.36 -13.04 -12.54
N VAL A 248 -0.88 -12.63 -12.31
CA VAL A 248 -2.07 -13.45 -12.51
C VAL A 248 -2.88 -12.94 -13.70
N PRO A 249 -3.33 -13.81 -14.61
CA PRO A 249 -4.21 -13.40 -15.69
C PRO A 249 -5.61 -13.10 -15.16
N THR A 250 -6.33 -12.22 -15.84
CA THR A 250 -7.75 -11.98 -15.58
C THR A 250 -8.63 -12.70 -16.61
N ALA A 251 -9.95 -12.61 -16.45
CA ALA A 251 -10.90 -13.03 -17.47
C ALA A 251 -10.79 -12.22 -18.77
N ILE A 252 -10.20 -11.01 -18.70
CA ILE A 252 -9.95 -10.15 -19.86
C ILE A 252 -8.61 -10.53 -20.46
N SER A 253 -8.62 -10.93 -21.73
CA SER A 253 -7.41 -11.29 -22.47
C SER A 253 -6.42 -10.13 -22.49
N GLY A 254 -5.14 -10.43 -22.22
CA GLY A 254 -4.06 -9.44 -22.19
C GLY A 254 -4.02 -8.58 -20.93
N VAL A 255 -5.01 -8.69 -20.03
CA VAL A 255 -5.01 -7.97 -18.75
C VAL A 255 -4.54 -8.90 -17.65
N GLN A 256 -3.52 -8.46 -16.91
CA GLN A 256 -2.97 -9.15 -15.76
C GLN A 256 -3.09 -8.28 -14.50
N ARG A 257 -2.91 -8.92 -13.34
CA ARG A 257 -2.82 -8.24 -12.05
C ARG A 257 -1.58 -8.75 -11.33
N TRP A 258 -0.96 -7.88 -10.55
CA TRP A 258 0.08 -8.24 -9.61
C TRP A 258 -0.55 -8.90 -8.40
N GLN A 259 -0.14 -10.13 -8.09
CA GLN A 259 -0.42 -10.78 -6.83
C GLN A 259 0.86 -10.77 -5.99
N LEU A 260 0.84 -10.03 -4.89
CA LEU A 260 1.95 -9.90 -3.96
C LEU A 260 1.57 -10.55 -2.63
N PHE A 261 2.53 -11.20 -1.99
CA PHE A 261 2.42 -11.73 -0.64
C PHE A 261 3.57 -11.16 0.17
N ALA A 262 3.31 -10.74 1.41
CA ALA A 262 4.33 -10.17 2.27
C ALA A 262 4.05 -10.51 3.74
N HIS A 263 5.06 -10.97 4.47
CA HIS A 263 4.98 -11.03 5.92
C HIS A 263 5.23 -9.64 6.50
N ASN A 264 4.23 -9.10 7.18
CA ASN A 264 4.30 -7.83 7.87
C ASN A 264 4.74 -8.07 9.31
N ASP A 265 6.01 -7.77 9.62
CA ASP A 265 6.59 -8.09 10.92
C ASP A 265 5.99 -7.27 12.08
N ALA A 266 5.39 -6.12 11.77
CA ALA A 266 4.71 -5.29 12.77
C ALA A 266 3.39 -5.92 13.25
N THR A 267 2.67 -6.60 12.36
CA THR A 267 1.34 -7.20 12.67
C THR A 267 1.42 -8.72 12.86
N GLY A 268 2.50 -9.37 12.40
CA GLY A 268 2.63 -10.84 12.35
C GLY A 268 1.73 -11.52 11.31
N ARG A 269 1.12 -10.76 10.39
CA ARG A 269 0.21 -11.27 9.36
C ARG A 269 0.93 -11.43 8.02
N VAL A 270 0.38 -12.31 7.18
CA VAL A 270 0.71 -12.35 5.77
C VAL A 270 -0.31 -11.49 5.03
N ASP A 271 0.16 -10.38 4.47
CA ASP A 271 -0.62 -9.48 3.63
C ASP A 271 -0.58 -9.97 2.17
N CYS A 272 -1.76 -10.06 1.56
CA CYS A 272 -1.98 -10.44 0.16
C CYS A 272 -2.48 -9.21 -0.59
N PHE A 273 -1.69 -8.69 -1.53
CA PHE A 273 -2.09 -7.56 -2.36
C PHE A 273 -2.40 -8.02 -3.77
N ASN A 274 -3.54 -7.58 -4.29
CA ASN A 274 -3.90 -7.76 -5.69
C ASN A 274 -4.05 -6.40 -6.37
N VAL A 275 -3.08 -6.05 -7.21
CA VAL A 275 -2.96 -4.73 -7.84
C VAL A 275 -3.16 -4.84 -9.33
N GLU A 276 -3.99 -3.98 -9.92
CA GLU A 276 -4.14 -3.94 -11.37
C GLU A 276 -2.80 -3.62 -12.05
N GLN A 277 -2.45 -4.37 -13.10
CA GLN A 277 -1.31 -4.01 -13.93
C GLN A 277 -1.72 -2.89 -14.89
N GLY A 278 -1.04 -1.74 -14.80
CA GLY A 278 -1.27 -0.63 -15.71
C GLY A 278 -0.81 -0.95 -17.13
N ALA A 279 -1.24 -0.15 -18.11
CA ALA A 279 -0.94 -0.35 -19.53
C ALA A 279 0.57 -0.43 -19.85
N GLN A 280 1.41 0.18 -19.03
CA GLN A 280 2.87 0.15 -19.19
C GLN A 280 3.53 -1.04 -18.47
N GLY A 281 2.78 -1.89 -17.76
CA GLY A 281 3.30 -3.03 -16.98
C GLY A 281 3.50 -2.74 -15.48
N LEU A 282 3.33 -1.48 -15.05
CA LEU A 282 3.49 -1.02 -13.67
C LEU A 282 2.21 -1.24 -12.82
N PHE A 283 2.16 -0.63 -11.63
CA PHE A 283 1.08 -0.78 -10.65
C PHE A 283 0.02 0.32 -10.81
N ASN A 284 -1.20 -0.06 -11.21
CA ASN A 284 -2.34 0.84 -11.25
C ASN A 284 -3.13 0.76 -9.93
N THR A 285 -2.73 1.56 -8.94
CA THR A 285 -3.39 1.53 -7.62
C THR A 285 -4.76 2.21 -7.59
N GLN A 286 -5.05 3.07 -8.56
CA GLN A 286 -6.36 3.71 -8.70
C GLN A 286 -7.39 2.78 -9.36
N GLY A 287 -6.89 1.82 -10.14
CA GLY A 287 -7.69 0.89 -10.93
C GLY A 287 -8.25 1.56 -12.17
N THR A 288 -8.68 0.76 -13.13
CA THR A 288 -9.48 1.24 -14.25
C THR A 288 -10.87 1.58 -13.72
N ARG A 289 -11.13 2.86 -13.49
CA ARG A 289 -12.43 3.39 -13.07
C ARG A 289 -13.23 3.83 -14.28
N PHE A 290 -14.48 3.40 -14.33
CA PHE A 290 -15.44 3.92 -15.30
C PHE A 290 -16.16 5.13 -14.72
N TYR A 291 -16.60 6.02 -15.60
CA TYR A 291 -17.23 7.29 -15.27
C TYR A 291 -18.60 7.37 -15.95
N THR A 292 -19.58 7.91 -15.23
CA THR A 292 -20.97 8.01 -15.66
C THR A 292 -21.54 9.40 -15.38
N SER A 293 -22.75 9.69 -15.90
CA SER A 293 -23.43 10.95 -15.66
C SER A 293 -23.76 11.14 -14.16
N PRO A 294 -23.52 12.33 -13.58
CA PRO A 294 -24.00 12.63 -12.23
C PRO A 294 -25.52 12.61 -12.11
N ASP A 295 -26.22 12.84 -13.22
CA ASP A 295 -27.67 12.81 -13.32
C ASP A 295 -28.18 11.36 -13.48
N PRO A 296 -29.03 10.86 -12.54
CA PRO A 296 -29.59 9.51 -12.59
C PRO A 296 -30.25 9.15 -13.92
N ALA A 297 -30.86 10.09 -14.62
CA ALA A 297 -31.55 9.83 -15.88
C ALA A 297 -30.60 9.38 -17.03
N TYR A 298 -29.30 9.70 -16.92
CA TYR A 298 -28.31 9.39 -17.95
C TYR A 298 -27.19 8.46 -17.47
N ARG A 299 -27.31 7.85 -16.28
CA ARG A 299 -26.25 6.99 -15.73
C ARG A 299 -25.97 5.77 -16.60
N ASP A 300 -27.02 5.10 -17.05
CA ASP A 300 -26.87 3.89 -17.86
C ASP A 300 -26.44 4.20 -19.30
N ALA A 301 -26.58 5.46 -19.74
CA ALA A 301 -26.25 5.91 -21.09
C ALA A 301 -24.81 6.44 -21.24
N VAL A 302 -24.13 6.71 -20.12
CA VAL A 302 -22.77 7.29 -20.13
C VAL A 302 -21.83 6.36 -19.37
N PHE A 303 -20.82 5.85 -20.08
CA PHE A 303 -19.85 4.92 -19.53
C PHE A 303 -18.46 5.17 -20.14
N GLU A 304 -17.75 6.13 -19.57
CA GLU A 304 -16.46 6.59 -20.03
C GLU A 304 -15.32 5.94 -19.25
N ARG A 305 -14.15 5.77 -19.88
CA ARG A 305 -12.94 5.22 -19.23
C ARG A 305 -12.05 6.30 -18.61
N SER A 306 -12.50 7.54 -18.62
CA SER A 306 -11.74 8.68 -18.14
C SER A 306 -12.67 9.75 -17.59
N PRO A 307 -12.20 10.59 -16.66
CA PRO A 307 -12.93 11.78 -16.24
C PRO A 307 -13.22 12.69 -17.44
N GLY A 308 -14.26 13.50 -17.33
CA GLY A 308 -14.68 14.42 -18.37
C GLY A 308 -16.06 14.99 -18.08
N ASN A 309 -16.66 15.62 -19.08
CA ASN A 309 -18.02 16.16 -18.95
C ASN A 309 -19.02 15.18 -19.57
N CYS A 310 -20.15 15.00 -18.88
CA CYS A 310 -21.27 14.23 -19.39
C CYS A 310 -21.76 14.83 -20.71
N PRO A 311 -21.87 14.04 -21.79
CA PRO A 311 -22.30 14.56 -23.10
C PRO A 311 -23.74 15.10 -23.08
N PHE A 312 -24.57 14.67 -22.13
CA PHE A 312 -25.97 15.09 -22.02
C PHE A 312 -26.17 16.30 -21.11
N THR A 313 -25.43 16.40 -20.01
CA THR A 313 -25.64 17.44 -18.99
C THR A 313 -24.53 18.49 -18.95
N ASN A 314 -23.42 18.23 -19.63
CA ASN A 314 -22.16 19.00 -19.55
C ASN A 314 -21.63 19.18 -18.11
N ARG A 315 -22.13 18.39 -17.15
CA ARG A 315 -21.61 18.31 -15.78
C ARG A 315 -20.48 17.31 -15.72
N GLU A 316 -19.55 17.50 -14.80
CA GLU A 316 -18.45 16.56 -14.58
C GLU A 316 -18.99 15.14 -14.31
N LEU A 317 -18.42 14.16 -15.01
CA LEU A 317 -18.75 12.76 -14.84
C LEU A 317 -18.34 12.30 -13.44
N VAL A 318 -19.16 11.44 -12.85
CA VAL A 318 -18.87 10.83 -11.56
C VAL A 318 -18.40 9.40 -11.75
N PRO A 319 -17.50 8.88 -10.91
CA PRO A 319 -17.11 7.47 -10.96
C PRO A 319 -18.33 6.56 -10.87
N VAL A 320 -18.33 5.48 -11.65
CA VAL A 320 -19.28 4.38 -11.49
C VAL A 320 -18.93 3.67 -10.19
N THR A 321 -19.74 3.90 -9.17
CA THR A 321 -19.66 3.16 -7.91
C THR A 321 -20.33 1.82 -8.10
N GLY A 322 -19.58 0.72 -7.97
CA GLY A 322 -20.18 -0.62 -7.91
C GLY A 322 -21.03 -0.73 -6.64
N SER A 323 -22.30 -1.13 -6.79
CA SER A 323 -23.21 -1.41 -5.67
C SER A 323 -23.17 -2.89 -5.23
N GLU A 324 -22.29 -3.69 -5.81
CA GLU A 324 -22.26 -5.15 -5.63
C GLU A 324 -21.22 -5.63 -4.59
N GLY A 325 -20.57 -4.71 -3.88
CA GLY A 325 -19.69 -5.04 -2.76
C GLY A 325 -20.47 -4.96 -1.45
N HIS A 326 -20.56 -6.08 -0.74
CA HIS A 326 -20.94 -6.09 0.67
C HIS A 326 -19.70 -6.43 1.49
N ALA A 327 -19.57 -5.78 2.66
CA ALA A 327 -18.62 -6.25 3.67
C ALA A 327 -18.96 -7.69 4.07
N GLU A 328 -17.96 -8.47 4.49
CA GLU A 328 -18.19 -9.90 4.75
C GLU A 328 -18.86 -10.06 6.12
N THR A 329 -18.23 -9.48 7.16
CA THR A 329 -18.77 -9.48 8.51
C THR A 329 -18.68 -8.10 9.15
N ALA A 330 -19.50 -7.87 10.16
CA ALA A 330 -19.49 -6.67 10.98
C ALA A 330 -19.40 -7.02 12.47
N LEU A 331 -19.11 -6.01 13.28
CA LEU A 331 -19.19 -6.08 14.73
C LEU A 331 -20.64 -5.89 15.18
N HIS A 332 -21.21 -6.88 15.85
CA HIS A 332 -22.52 -6.80 16.47
C HIS A 332 -22.43 -6.56 17.97
N LEU A 333 -23.24 -5.64 18.47
CA LEU A 333 -23.33 -5.22 19.86
C LEU A 333 -24.78 -5.27 20.33
N ASP A 334 -24.99 -5.72 21.57
CA ASP A 334 -26.31 -6.11 22.09
C ASP A 334 -26.98 -5.06 22.98
N GLY A 335 -26.40 -3.86 23.11
CA GLY A 335 -26.90 -2.81 24.01
C GLY A 335 -26.73 -3.11 25.52
N GLY A 336 -26.24 -4.30 25.89
CA GLY A 336 -26.18 -4.78 27.27
C GLY A 336 -24.79 -4.72 27.92
N GLY A 337 -23.79 -4.16 27.22
CA GLY A 337 -22.40 -4.06 27.69
C GLY A 337 -21.36 -4.47 26.64
N ALA A 338 -21.80 -5.12 25.55
CA ALA A 338 -20.93 -5.52 24.45
C ALA A 338 -20.14 -4.33 23.90
N HIS A 339 -18.82 -4.49 23.78
CA HIS A 339 -17.94 -3.48 23.19
C HIS A 339 -16.63 -4.08 22.69
N VAL A 340 -15.88 -3.29 21.92
CA VAL A 340 -14.47 -3.55 21.65
C VAL A 340 -13.61 -2.63 22.51
N ASP A 341 -12.76 -3.23 23.34
CA ASP A 341 -11.78 -2.53 24.17
C ASP A 341 -10.50 -2.30 23.36
N LEU A 342 -10.15 -1.02 23.14
CA LEU A 342 -8.92 -0.61 22.47
C LEU A 342 -7.82 -0.20 23.48
N GLY A 343 -8.11 -0.23 24.79
CA GLY A 343 -7.19 0.22 25.83
C GLY A 343 -6.94 1.73 25.80
N ASP A 344 -5.70 2.15 26.05
CA ASP A 344 -5.31 3.57 26.11
C ASP A 344 -4.20 3.97 25.11
N PRO A 345 -4.42 3.79 23.80
CA PRO A 345 -3.38 4.04 22.82
C PRO A 345 -3.14 5.53 22.69
N GLY A 346 -1.90 5.97 22.97
CA GLY A 346 -1.51 7.38 22.84
C GLY A 346 -1.72 7.96 21.43
N ALA A 347 -1.81 7.11 20.40
CA ALA A 347 -2.11 7.53 19.03
C ALA A 347 -3.56 8.01 18.82
N LEU A 348 -4.50 7.61 19.70
CA LEU A 348 -5.89 8.07 19.70
C LEU A 348 -6.10 9.27 20.65
N ARG A 349 -5.03 9.81 21.25
CA ARG A 349 -5.04 11.04 22.03
C ARG A 349 -4.76 12.23 21.12
N PHE A 350 -5.81 12.84 20.58
CA PHE A 350 -5.65 13.95 19.66
C PHE A 350 -5.23 15.24 20.37
N GLY A 351 -5.65 15.44 21.63
CA GLY A 351 -5.23 16.61 22.42
C GLY A 351 -5.58 17.94 21.73
N GLY A 352 -6.75 18.02 21.10
CA GLY A 352 -7.21 19.18 20.35
C GLY A 352 -6.55 19.37 18.99
N LYS A 353 -5.69 18.43 18.55
CA LYS A 353 -5.12 18.45 17.19
C LYS A 353 -6.15 17.97 16.16
N PRO A 354 -5.91 18.26 14.88
CA PRO A 354 -6.81 17.82 13.82
C PRO A 354 -6.96 16.30 13.74
N TYR A 355 -8.19 15.82 13.49
CA TYR A 355 -8.48 14.39 13.33
C TYR A 355 -9.75 14.16 12.49
N SER A 356 -9.95 12.92 12.05
CA SER A 356 -11.22 12.46 11.46
C SER A 356 -11.58 11.07 11.96
N ILE A 357 -12.87 10.80 12.17
CA ILE A 357 -13.40 9.48 12.54
C ILE A 357 -14.54 9.18 11.59
N GLU A 358 -14.60 7.97 11.03
CA GLU A 358 -15.69 7.52 10.17
C GLU A 358 -15.99 6.04 10.39
N ALA A 359 -17.25 5.64 10.18
CA ALA A 359 -17.69 4.24 10.28
C ALA A 359 -18.99 4.05 9.50
N TRP A 360 -19.29 2.80 9.12
CA TRP A 360 -20.63 2.37 8.79
C TRP A 360 -21.32 1.89 10.06
N ILE A 361 -22.50 2.44 10.38
CA ILE A 361 -23.27 2.04 11.56
C ILE A 361 -24.69 1.66 11.17
N LYS A 362 -25.24 0.64 11.84
CA LYS A 362 -26.63 0.19 11.73
C LYS A 362 -27.21 0.06 13.14
N PRO A 363 -27.54 1.19 13.80
CA PRO A 363 -28.13 1.15 15.14
C PRO A 363 -29.54 0.58 15.08
N THR A 364 -29.93 -0.21 16.08
CA THR A 364 -31.33 -0.68 16.27
C THR A 364 -32.13 0.30 17.13
N VAL A 365 -31.43 1.07 17.97
CA VAL A 365 -31.97 2.13 18.83
C VAL A 365 -31.09 3.38 18.73
N HIS A 366 -31.68 4.53 19.07
CA HIS A 366 -30.96 5.80 19.18
C HIS A 366 -30.35 6.00 20.58
N ASP A 367 -29.66 7.12 20.79
CA ASP A 367 -28.88 7.40 22.00
C ASP A 367 -27.77 6.35 22.24
N VAL A 368 -26.86 6.21 21.27
CA VAL A 368 -25.84 5.16 21.24
C VAL A 368 -24.45 5.68 20.86
N PRO A 369 -23.35 5.22 21.50
CA PRO A 369 -21.99 5.61 21.19
C PRO A 369 -21.35 4.66 20.16
N ALA A 370 -20.88 5.16 19.02
CA ALA A 370 -20.16 4.34 18.05
C ALA A 370 -18.68 4.18 18.43
N LEU A 371 -18.00 5.29 18.74
CA LEU A 371 -16.62 5.32 19.23
C LEU A 371 -16.50 6.36 20.34
N ALA A 372 -15.98 5.96 21.49
CA ALA A 372 -15.74 6.86 22.61
C ALA A 372 -14.32 6.74 23.13
N ARG A 373 -13.73 7.88 23.47
CA ARG A 373 -12.56 7.96 24.35
C ARG A 373 -12.97 8.66 25.64
N SER A 374 -12.79 7.96 26.76
CA SER A 374 -13.16 8.44 28.09
C SER A 374 -12.63 9.86 28.30
N GLY A 375 -13.51 10.78 28.71
CA GLY A 375 -13.12 12.15 29.00
C GLY A 375 -12.59 12.98 27.82
N GLU A 376 -12.54 12.49 26.57
CA GLU A 376 -12.02 13.30 25.46
C GLU A 376 -13.08 13.56 24.39
N TYR A 377 -13.53 12.50 23.71
CA TYR A 377 -14.50 12.64 22.62
C TYR A 377 -15.43 11.44 22.51
N VAL A 378 -16.62 11.67 21.96
CA VAL A 378 -17.60 10.62 21.62
C VAL A 378 -18.19 10.93 20.25
N LEU A 379 -18.14 9.95 19.34
CA LEU A 379 -18.94 9.93 18.12
C LEU A 379 -20.09 8.94 18.34
N GLY A 380 -21.33 9.37 18.14
CA GLY A 380 -22.51 8.55 18.37
C GLY A 380 -23.77 9.13 17.75
N VAL A 381 -24.92 8.53 18.04
CA VAL A 381 -26.24 9.00 17.62
C VAL A 381 -26.99 9.45 18.86
N ASP A 382 -27.56 10.65 18.87
CA ASP A 382 -28.33 11.15 20.01
C ASP A 382 -29.73 10.54 20.09
N ALA A 383 -30.50 10.88 21.12
CA ALA A 383 -31.87 10.37 21.31
C ALA A 383 -32.87 10.82 20.22
N ALA A 384 -32.57 11.85 19.44
CA ALA A 384 -33.38 12.30 18.31
C ALA A 384 -32.96 11.65 16.98
N GLY A 385 -31.92 10.80 17.00
CA GLY A 385 -31.36 10.15 15.82
C GLY A 385 -30.33 11.00 15.08
N ALA A 386 -29.95 12.18 15.57
CA ALA A 386 -28.91 12.99 14.95
C ALA A 386 -27.52 12.40 15.24
N LEU A 387 -26.64 12.41 14.24
CA LEU A 387 -25.22 12.14 14.47
C LEU A 387 -24.66 13.23 15.37
N SER A 388 -23.92 12.83 16.41
CA SER A 388 -23.34 13.71 17.40
C SER A 388 -21.84 13.53 17.49
N LEU A 389 -21.12 14.64 17.60
CA LEU A 389 -19.74 14.67 18.07
C LEU A 389 -19.66 15.49 19.35
N THR A 390 -19.20 14.85 20.42
CA THR A 390 -19.02 15.46 21.74
C THR A 390 -17.54 15.59 22.04
N HIS A 391 -17.12 16.75 22.56
CA HIS A 391 -15.81 16.96 23.19
C HIS A 391 -15.97 17.26 24.67
N ASP A 392 -15.00 16.84 25.48
CA ASP A 392 -14.96 17.25 26.87
C ASP A 392 -14.70 18.76 27.02
N GLY A 393 -15.46 19.37 27.92
CA GLY A 393 -15.47 20.82 28.13
C GLY A 393 -16.23 21.64 27.07
N ALA A 394 -16.79 21.02 26.03
CA ALA A 394 -17.74 21.70 25.15
C ALA A 394 -19.10 21.87 25.87
N PRO A 395 -19.80 23.02 25.71
CA PRO A 395 -21.07 23.26 26.38
C PRO A 395 -22.22 22.38 25.85
N ALA A 396 -22.09 21.89 24.61
CA ALA A 396 -23.05 21.03 23.94
C ALA A 396 -22.34 20.21 22.85
N PRO A 397 -22.88 19.04 22.45
CA PRO A 397 -22.41 18.32 21.28
C PRO A 397 -22.69 19.09 19.98
N LEU A 398 -21.89 18.84 18.96
CA LEU A 398 -22.25 19.20 17.58
C LEU A 398 -23.22 18.13 17.05
N LEU A 399 -24.36 18.56 16.50
CA LEU A 399 -25.38 17.66 15.94
C LEU A 399 -25.52 17.84 14.43
N SER A 400 -25.87 16.77 13.73
CA SER A 400 -26.23 16.82 12.31
C SER A 400 -27.65 17.35 12.11
N THR A 401 -27.92 17.91 10.92
CA THR A 401 -29.25 18.33 10.48
C THR A 401 -30.12 17.18 9.95
N GLY A 402 -29.48 16.08 9.53
CA GLY A 402 -30.15 14.82 9.17
C GLY A 402 -30.08 13.80 10.31
N THR A 403 -30.86 12.73 10.18
CA THR A 403 -30.90 11.63 11.15
C THR A 403 -30.30 10.35 10.58
N VAL A 404 -29.76 9.52 11.47
CA VAL A 404 -29.36 8.14 11.21
C VAL A 404 -30.59 7.25 11.40
N PRO A 405 -31.12 6.61 10.34
CA PRO A 405 -32.22 5.66 10.48
C PRO A 405 -31.78 4.44 11.30
N THR A 406 -32.73 3.86 12.04
CA THR A 406 -32.52 2.56 12.68
C THR A 406 -32.57 1.45 11.64
N ASP A 407 -31.88 0.34 11.91
CA ASP A 407 -31.85 -0.89 11.09
C ASP A 407 -31.38 -0.69 9.64
N VAL A 408 -30.78 0.45 9.32
CA VAL A 408 -30.22 0.76 7.99
C VAL A 408 -28.78 1.25 8.13
N TYR A 409 -27.87 0.57 7.42
CA TYR A 409 -26.47 0.99 7.38
C TYR A 409 -26.35 2.41 6.83
N THR A 410 -25.74 3.27 7.64
CA THR A 410 -25.46 4.66 7.31
C THR A 410 -24.00 4.94 7.59
N HIS A 411 -23.27 5.42 6.57
CA HIS A 411 -21.93 5.94 6.78
C HIS A 411 -22.01 7.25 7.56
N VAL A 412 -21.28 7.32 8.66
CA VAL A 412 -21.16 8.49 9.52
C VAL A 412 -19.70 8.91 9.58
N ALA A 413 -19.44 10.22 9.52
CA ALA A 413 -18.10 10.73 9.74
C ALA A 413 -18.13 12.07 10.48
N ALA A 414 -17.04 12.32 11.21
CA ALA A 414 -16.77 13.59 11.84
C ALA A 414 -15.31 14.00 11.61
N THR A 415 -15.10 15.26 11.28
CA THR A 415 -13.75 15.85 11.17
C THR A 415 -13.63 17.02 12.13
N PHE A 416 -12.42 17.26 12.63
CA PHE A 416 -12.10 18.38 13.50
C PHE A 416 -10.77 18.97 13.09
N ASP A 417 -10.71 20.27 12.84
CA ASP A 417 -9.49 20.97 12.38
C ASP A 417 -8.66 21.60 13.50
N GLY A 418 -9.04 21.36 14.75
CA GLY A 418 -8.47 22.01 15.94
C GLY A 418 -9.35 23.14 16.49
N THR A 419 -10.35 23.60 15.73
CA THR A 419 -11.30 24.65 16.17
C THR A 419 -12.74 24.31 15.76
N THR A 420 -12.93 23.90 14.51
CA THR A 420 -14.23 23.62 13.89
C THR A 420 -14.38 22.12 13.67
N ALA A 421 -15.52 21.58 14.07
CA ALA A 421 -15.94 20.25 13.72
C ALA A 421 -16.93 20.27 12.55
N LYS A 422 -16.89 19.24 11.70
CA LYS A 422 -17.86 18.97 10.65
C LYS A 422 -18.37 17.55 10.75
N LEU A 423 -19.64 17.34 10.46
CA LEU A 423 -20.32 16.05 10.45
C LEU A 423 -20.75 15.69 9.03
N TYR A 424 -20.75 14.41 8.73
CA TYR A 424 -21.12 13.86 7.42
C TYR A 424 -22.01 12.63 7.58
N LEU A 425 -23.03 12.54 6.72
CA LEU A 425 -23.92 11.39 6.59
C LEU A 425 -23.88 10.91 5.15
N GLY A 426 -23.56 9.64 4.92
CA GLY A 426 -23.43 9.06 3.57
C GLY A 426 -22.40 9.77 2.71
N GLY A 427 -21.29 10.23 3.31
CA GLY A 427 -20.25 11.03 2.63
C GLY A 427 -20.62 12.48 2.31
N LYS A 428 -21.79 12.98 2.72
CA LYS A 428 -22.25 14.36 2.46
C LYS A 428 -22.23 15.21 3.72
N PRO A 429 -21.89 16.52 3.65
CA PRO A 429 -21.93 17.41 4.80
C PRO A 429 -23.32 17.44 5.45
N ALA A 430 -23.36 17.29 6.77
CA ALA A 430 -24.58 17.22 7.58
C ALA A 430 -24.57 18.17 8.79
N GLY A 431 -23.44 18.79 9.12
CA GLY A 431 -23.35 19.77 10.21
C GLY A 431 -21.95 20.38 10.30
N SER A 432 -21.85 21.60 10.82
CA SER A 432 -20.56 22.25 11.06
C SER A 432 -20.69 23.27 12.18
N GLY A 433 -19.67 23.38 13.03
CA GLY A 433 -19.65 24.39 14.09
C GLY A 433 -18.36 24.36 14.91
N PRO A 434 -18.10 25.42 15.69
CA PRO A 434 -17.00 25.40 16.65
C PRO A 434 -17.27 24.30 17.69
N LEU A 435 -16.24 23.53 18.03
CA LEU A 435 -16.31 22.52 19.08
C LEU A 435 -15.07 22.64 19.97
N PRO A 436 -15.17 23.37 21.10
CA PRO A 436 -14.05 23.52 22.01
C PRO A 436 -13.59 22.18 22.54
N PHE A 437 -12.27 21.97 22.57
CA PHE A 437 -11.66 20.77 23.12
C PHE A 437 -10.91 21.09 24.41
N THR A 438 -11.21 20.38 25.49
CA THR A 438 -10.40 20.40 26.71
C THR A 438 -9.64 19.09 26.84
N PRO A 439 -8.30 19.12 26.97
CA PRO A 439 -7.53 17.91 27.22
C PRO A 439 -7.94 17.28 28.55
N ALA A 440 -8.36 16.03 28.53
CA ALA A 440 -8.61 15.25 29.73
C ALA A 440 -7.60 14.10 29.88
N THR A 441 -7.58 13.52 31.07
CA THR A 441 -6.68 12.42 31.46
C THR A 441 -7.31 11.04 31.28
N GLY A 442 -8.44 10.93 30.56
CA GLY A 442 -9.16 9.66 30.45
C GLY A 442 -8.34 8.56 29.78
N ALA A 443 -8.58 7.32 30.23
CA ALA A 443 -7.63 6.21 30.05
C ALA A 443 -8.20 5.01 29.26
N ALA A 444 -9.33 5.17 28.55
CA ALA A 444 -9.91 4.07 27.77
C ALA A 444 -10.55 4.58 26.47
N THR A 445 -10.28 3.88 25.38
CA THR A 445 -10.96 4.03 24.10
C THR A 445 -11.75 2.75 23.83
N ARG A 446 -13.05 2.89 23.51
CA ARG A 446 -13.94 1.77 23.25
C ARG A 446 -14.79 2.02 22.01
N VAL A 447 -15.02 0.97 21.24
CA VAL A 447 -16.03 0.95 20.17
C VAL A 447 -17.31 0.39 20.76
N GLY A 448 -18.43 1.08 20.60
CA GLY A 448 -19.73 0.60 21.05
C GLY A 448 -20.12 0.89 22.50
N SER A 449 -19.29 1.59 23.27
CA SER A 449 -19.64 2.03 24.63
C SER A 449 -18.92 3.31 25.00
N ASP A 450 -19.54 4.17 25.82
CA ASP A 450 -18.86 5.31 26.43
C ASP A 450 -18.53 5.00 27.90
N PRO A 451 -17.26 4.74 28.25
CA PRO A 451 -16.86 4.45 29.62
C PRO A 451 -17.11 5.62 30.60
N ALA A 452 -17.43 6.82 30.11
CA ALA A 452 -17.74 8.00 30.92
C ALA A 452 -19.24 8.35 30.98
N GLY A 453 -20.13 7.60 30.28
CA GLY A 453 -21.59 7.76 30.35
C GLY A 453 -22.13 9.12 29.87
N ARG A 454 -21.56 9.70 28.80
CA ARG A 454 -21.93 11.04 28.28
C ARG A 454 -22.89 11.01 27.09
N ALA A 455 -23.02 9.85 26.44
CA ALA A 455 -24.13 9.49 25.57
C ALA A 455 -24.86 8.30 26.22
N GLY A 456 -25.88 7.71 25.60
CA GLY A 456 -26.33 6.38 26.03
C GLY A 456 -25.14 5.42 26.17
N GLU A 457 -25.22 4.48 27.11
CA GLU A 457 -24.03 3.81 27.63
C GLU A 457 -23.46 2.77 26.66
N HIS A 458 -24.32 2.19 25.81
CA HIS A 458 -24.01 1.03 24.98
C HIS A 458 -24.68 1.14 23.61
N PHE A 459 -23.95 0.72 22.57
CA PHE A 459 -24.48 0.61 21.22
C PHE A 459 -25.22 -0.71 21.06
N GLU A 460 -26.39 -0.66 20.43
CA GLU A 460 -27.17 -1.84 20.04
C GLU A 460 -27.32 -1.85 18.52
N GLY A 461 -26.74 -2.85 17.86
CA GLY A 461 -26.72 -2.96 16.40
C GLY A 461 -25.36 -3.33 15.84
N ASP A 462 -25.12 -2.97 14.58
CA ASP A 462 -23.92 -3.37 13.85
C ASP A 462 -23.02 -2.17 13.53
N ILE A 463 -21.70 -2.36 13.61
CA ILE A 463 -20.67 -1.39 13.23
C ILE A 463 -19.68 -2.05 12.27
N ASP A 464 -19.32 -1.32 11.22
CA ASP A 464 -18.44 -1.77 10.15
C ASP A 464 -17.47 -0.64 9.72
N GLU A 465 -16.32 -1.00 9.14
CA GLU A 465 -15.36 -0.07 8.51
C GLU A 465 -14.97 1.15 9.37
N LEU A 466 -14.71 0.96 10.66
CA LEU A 466 -14.29 2.04 11.56
C LEU A 466 -12.87 2.52 11.19
N ARG A 467 -12.74 3.78 10.78
CA ARG A 467 -11.47 4.40 10.42
C ARG A 467 -11.23 5.65 11.27
N VAL A 468 -9.99 5.81 11.72
CA VAL A 468 -9.57 6.94 12.56
C VAL A 468 -8.29 7.56 11.99
N TRP A 469 -8.28 8.88 11.86
CA TRP A 469 -7.21 9.65 11.21
C TRP A 469 -6.70 10.77 12.11
N ASN A 470 -5.40 11.10 12.04
CA ASN A 470 -4.78 12.22 12.75
C ASN A 470 -4.70 13.49 11.89
N ARG A 471 -5.58 13.61 10.90
CA ARG A 471 -5.73 14.76 10.02
C ARG A 471 -7.19 14.94 9.64
N VAL A 472 -7.51 16.12 9.12
CA VAL A 472 -8.82 16.39 8.49
C VAL A 472 -8.85 15.71 7.13
N ARG A 473 -9.82 14.82 6.90
CA ARG A 473 -10.17 14.33 5.57
C ARG A 473 -11.02 15.36 4.84
N SER A 474 -10.75 15.57 3.56
CA SER A 474 -11.58 16.46 2.74
C SER A 474 -12.92 15.82 2.42
N GLU A 475 -13.91 16.63 2.02
CA GLU A 475 -15.24 16.14 1.63
C GLU A 475 -15.15 15.22 0.40
N SER A 476 -14.25 15.53 -0.54
CA SER A 476 -14.01 14.69 -1.71
C SER A 476 -13.39 13.34 -1.34
N GLU A 477 -12.44 13.33 -0.40
CA GLU A 477 -11.80 12.11 0.09
C GLU A 477 -12.79 11.19 0.80
N LEU A 478 -13.66 11.76 1.65
CA LEU A 478 -14.70 10.99 2.34
C LEU A 478 -15.73 10.43 1.35
N ALA A 479 -16.17 11.24 0.39
CA ALA A 479 -17.15 10.81 -0.62
C ALA A 479 -16.58 9.75 -1.58
N GLU A 480 -15.29 9.81 -1.89
CA GLU A 480 -14.62 8.83 -2.77
C GLU A 480 -14.47 7.47 -2.07
N ASP A 481 -14.05 7.46 -0.81
CA ASP A 481 -13.70 6.21 -0.10
C ASP A 481 -14.84 5.59 0.70
N VAL A 482 -16.04 6.20 0.68
CA VAL A 482 -17.20 5.79 1.49
C VAL A 482 -17.60 4.32 1.28
N ASN A 483 -17.50 3.83 0.04
CA ASN A 483 -17.91 2.48 -0.36
C ASN A 483 -16.72 1.57 -0.69
N HIS A 484 -15.49 1.94 -0.31
CA HIS A 484 -14.29 1.20 -0.69
C HIS A 484 -13.45 0.83 0.53
N ARG A 485 -13.00 -0.43 0.58
CA ARG A 485 -11.98 -0.86 1.54
C ARG A 485 -10.67 -0.13 1.27
N LEU A 486 -10.08 0.39 2.34
CA LEU A 486 -8.77 1.05 2.32
C LEU A 486 -7.64 0.03 2.37
N ILE A 487 -6.44 0.43 1.96
CA ILE A 487 -5.23 -0.40 2.00
C ILE A 487 -4.69 -0.47 3.44
N GLY A 488 -4.87 0.59 4.24
CA GLY A 488 -4.41 0.70 5.62
C GLY A 488 -3.08 1.46 5.78
N ASN A 489 -2.55 2.04 4.71
CA ASN A 489 -1.30 2.83 4.70
C ASN A 489 -1.51 4.32 4.38
N GLU A 490 -2.75 4.74 4.26
CA GLU A 490 -3.09 6.07 3.81
C GLU A 490 -2.50 7.13 4.76
N PRO A 491 -2.01 8.28 4.22
CA PRO A 491 -1.41 9.33 5.02
C PRO A 491 -2.32 9.81 6.15
N GLY A 492 -1.83 9.63 7.36
CA GLY A 492 -2.53 10.05 8.57
C GLY A 492 -3.56 9.06 9.10
N LEU A 493 -3.70 7.87 8.50
CA LEU A 493 -4.52 6.80 9.07
C LEU A 493 -3.88 6.31 10.37
N VAL A 494 -4.66 6.28 11.44
CA VAL A 494 -4.23 5.90 12.78
C VAL A 494 -4.65 4.48 13.11
N ALA A 495 -5.92 4.17 12.86
CA ALA A 495 -6.51 2.86 13.09
C ALA A 495 -7.59 2.59 12.03
N TYR A 496 -7.72 1.34 11.62
CA TYR A 496 -8.73 0.89 10.67
C TYR A 496 -9.21 -0.52 11.00
N TYR A 497 -10.47 -0.65 11.40
CA TYR A 497 -11.10 -1.93 11.72
C TYR A 497 -12.18 -2.22 10.68
N ARG A 498 -11.95 -3.26 9.88
CA ARG A 498 -12.94 -3.75 8.90
C ARG A 498 -14.01 -4.63 9.53
N PHE A 499 -13.74 -5.19 10.70
CA PHE A 499 -14.63 -6.16 11.37
C PHE A 499 -14.99 -7.40 10.52
N ASP A 500 -14.15 -7.73 9.53
CA ASP A 500 -14.24 -8.86 8.61
C ASP A 500 -13.63 -10.18 9.18
N GLU A 501 -13.32 -10.26 10.48
CA GLU A 501 -12.64 -11.43 11.06
C GLU A 501 -13.51 -12.70 11.11
N GLY A 502 -14.83 -12.54 11.25
CA GLY A 502 -15.83 -13.62 11.32
C GLY A 502 -15.70 -14.62 12.48
N SER A 503 -14.62 -14.61 13.26
CA SER A 503 -14.39 -15.52 14.40
C SER A 503 -13.34 -15.00 15.38
N GLY A 504 -13.31 -15.56 16.59
CA GLY A 504 -12.39 -15.14 17.65
C GLY A 504 -12.85 -13.88 18.39
N THR A 505 -11.96 -13.30 19.20
CA THR A 505 -12.27 -12.16 20.07
C THR A 505 -11.37 -10.95 19.81
N THR A 506 -10.63 -10.95 18.71
CA THR A 506 -9.70 -9.87 18.35
C THR A 506 -10.24 -9.11 17.15
N ALA A 507 -10.40 -7.79 17.27
CA ALA A 507 -10.62 -6.89 16.15
C ALA A 507 -9.28 -6.39 15.63
N HIS A 508 -8.88 -6.78 14.42
CA HIS A 508 -7.57 -6.44 13.88
C HIS A 508 -7.58 -5.05 13.23
N ASP A 509 -6.83 -4.13 13.83
CA ASP A 509 -6.37 -2.92 13.16
C ASP A 509 -5.55 -3.26 11.91
N GLN A 510 -5.99 -2.78 10.75
CA GLN A 510 -5.33 -2.93 9.45
C GLN A 510 -4.27 -1.86 9.19
N ALA A 511 -4.20 -0.83 10.04
CA ALA A 511 -3.15 0.19 10.00
C ALA A 511 -1.85 -0.31 10.66
N ASP A 512 -0.75 0.37 10.38
CA ASP A 512 0.60 -0.02 10.82
C ASP A 512 0.81 -0.06 12.32
N ARG A 513 -0.03 0.62 13.09
CA ARG A 513 0.13 0.71 14.54
C ARG A 513 -0.32 -0.55 15.25
N ALA A 514 -1.01 -1.46 14.55
CA ALA A 514 -1.51 -2.72 15.09
C ALA A 514 -2.26 -2.52 16.42
N LEU A 515 -3.11 -1.48 16.48
CA LEU A 515 -3.92 -1.14 17.66
C LEU A 515 -5.08 -2.14 17.80
N HIS A 516 -4.80 -3.43 17.88
CA HIS A 516 -5.84 -4.46 17.90
C HIS A 516 -6.75 -4.31 19.11
N GLY A 517 -8.06 -4.44 18.88
CA GLY A 517 -9.08 -4.41 19.90
C GLY A 517 -9.43 -5.80 20.41
N THR A 518 -9.98 -5.87 21.62
CA THR A 518 -10.53 -7.12 22.19
C THR A 518 -12.04 -6.99 22.35
N LEU A 519 -12.80 -7.92 21.78
CA LEU A 519 -14.25 -8.04 21.98
C LEU A 519 -14.53 -8.46 23.44
N ARG A 520 -15.48 -7.77 24.08
CA ARG A 520 -15.87 -7.97 25.47
C ARG A 520 -17.39 -8.12 25.59
N ASP A 521 -17.82 -8.75 26.69
CA ASP A 521 -19.18 -8.67 27.22
C ASP A 521 -20.30 -8.95 26.22
N GLY A 522 -20.11 -9.95 25.34
CA GLY A 522 -21.13 -10.38 24.38
C GLY A 522 -20.96 -9.85 22.95
N ALA A 523 -19.98 -8.96 22.71
CA ALA A 523 -19.63 -8.53 21.35
C ALA A 523 -19.28 -9.72 20.46
N ARG A 524 -19.85 -9.76 19.25
CA ARG A 524 -19.73 -10.91 18.33
C ARG A 524 -19.69 -10.47 16.87
N TRP A 525 -19.26 -11.37 16.00
CA TRP A 525 -19.31 -11.19 14.56
C TRP A 525 -20.70 -11.51 14.01
N THR A 526 -21.16 -10.74 13.02
CA THR A 526 -22.39 -10.98 12.27
C THR A 526 -22.14 -10.76 10.78
N GLY A 527 -23.01 -11.27 9.89
CA GLY A 527 -22.92 -10.96 8.47
C GLY A 527 -23.22 -9.47 8.21
N SER A 528 -22.47 -8.84 7.30
CA SER A 528 -22.68 -7.44 6.94
C SER A 528 -23.35 -7.31 5.57
N ASP A 529 -24.24 -6.34 5.45
CA ASP A 529 -24.80 -5.87 4.20
C ASP A 529 -24.42 -4.41 3.90
N ALA A 530 -23.48 -3.84 4.68
CA ALA A 530 -22.91 -2.52 4.42
C ALA A 530 -22.38 -2.44 2.98
N PRO A 531 -22.67 -1.37 2.22
CA PRO A 531 -22.36 -1.28 0.79
C PRO A 531 -20.89 -0.92 0.56
N VAL A 532 -20.00 -1.78 1.02
CA VAL A 532 -18.55 -1.62 0.99
C VAL A 532 -17.95 -2.70 0.09
N GLY A 533 -17.23 -2.27 -0.95
CA GLY A 533 -16.56 -3.15 -1.90
C GLY A 533 -15.04 -3.03 -1.87
N ASP A 534 -14.39 -3.90 -2.63
CA ASP A 534 -12.96 -3.81 -2.87
C ASP A 534 -12.62 -2.58 -3.72
N HIS A 535 -11.50 -1.93 -3.43
CA HIS A 535 -11.00 -0.84 -4.27
C HIS A 535 -10.54 -1.41 -5.63
N PRO A 536 -10.94 -0.81 -6.77
CA PRO A 536 -10.72 -1.40 -8.10
C PRO A 536 -9.23 -1.59 -8.44
N GLY A 537 -8.38 -0.69 -7.95
CA GLY A 537 -6.95 -0.73 -8.21
C GLY A 537 -6.12 -1.62 -7.28
N VAL A 538 -6.44 -1.65 -5.99
CA VAL A 538 -5.69 -2.42 -4.98
C VAL A 538 -6.67 -3.09 -4.05
N ARG A 539 -6.60 -4.41 -3.99
CA ARG A 539 -7.22 -5.19 -2.92
C ARG A 539 -6.14 -5.67 -1.96
N ARG A 540 -6.40 -5.58 -0.66
CA ARG A 540 -5.56 -6.16 0.39
C ARG A 540 -6.40 -7.09 1.26
N ASP A 541 -6.00 -8.35 1.31
CA ASP A 541 -6.47 -9.32 2.30
C ASP A 541 -5.31 -9.72 3.21
N SER A 542 -5.59 -10.28 4.38
CA SER A 542 -4.53 -10.63 5.32
C SER A 542 -4.92 -11.83 6.17
N PHE A 543 -3.99 -12.76 6.37
CA PHE A 543 -4.24 -13.96 7.16
C PHE A 543 -3.10 -14.25 8.15
N THR A 544 -3.39 -15.06 9.16
CA THR A 544 -2.40 -15.59 10.11
C THR A 544 -2.47 -17.11 10.14
N LEU A 545 -1.40 -17.73 10.64
CA LEU A 545 -1.42 -19.14 10.98
C LEU A 545 -1.59 -19.26 12.49
N LYS A 546 -2.73 -19.83 12.93
CA LYS A 546 -3.03 -19.95 14.35
C LYS A 546 -1.89 -20.64 15.11
N GLY A 547 -1.29 -19.91 16.04
CA GLY A 547 -0.19 -20.40 16.89
C GLY A 547 1.13 -20.64 16.16
N ARG A 548 1.31 -20.11 14.94
CA ARG A 548 2.55 -20.25 14.16
C ARG A 548 3.01 -18.92 13.59
N THR A 549 4.31 -18.79 13.39
CA THR A 549 4.96 -17.59 12.82
C THR A 549 5.75 -17.95 11.57
N VAL A 550 5.80 -17.05 10.59
CA VAL A 550 6.59 -17.26 9.36
C VAL A 550 8.08 -17.16 9.68
N VAL A 551 8.86 -18.15 9.27
CA VAL A 551 10.30 -18.24 9.61
C VAL A 551 11.22 -18.38 8.38
N SER A 552 10.67 -18.41 7.17
CA SER A 552 11.45 -18.45 5.93
C SER A 552 11.01 -17.37 4.95
N GLY A 553 11.81 -17.15 3.90
CA GLY A 553 11.34 -16.46 2.70
C GLY A 553 10.11 -17.14 2.08
N MET A 554 9.44 -16.44 1.17
CA MET A 554 8.22 -16.90 0.52
C MET A 554 8.46 -17.20 -0.95
N SER A 555 7.66 -18.10 -1.53
CA SER A 555 7.63 -18.32 -2.96
C SER A 555 6.20 -18.50 -3.44
N ALA A 556 5.86 -17.90 -4.57
CA ALA A 556 4.54 -18.00 -5.19
C ALA A 556 4.68 -18.51 -6.63
N VAL A 557 3.82 -19.44 -7.03
CA VAL A 557 3.78 -19.98 -8.39
C VAL A 557 2.35 -19.97 -8.92
N LEU A 558 2.18 -19.48 -10.14
CA LEU A 558 0.94 -19.59 -10.88
C LEU A 558 0.84 -20.99 -11.51
N TYR A 559 -0.27 -21.66 -11.29
CA TYR A 559 -0.62 -22.90 -11.96
C TYR A 559 -2.05 -22.83 -12.49
N HIS A 560 -2.37 -23.71 -13.44
CA HIS A 560 -3.72 -23.81 -13.98
C HIS A 560 -4.35 -25.13 -13.58
N GLN A 561 -5.57 -25.05 -13.05
CA GLN A 561 -6.41 -26.24 -12.96
C GLN A 561 -6.69 -26.75 -14.38
N GLN A 562 -6.39 -28.02 -14.60
CA GLN A 562 -6.66 -28.72 -15.85
C GLN A 562 -7.91 -29.58 -15.67
N GLU A 563 -8.87 -29.43 -16.58
CA GLU A 563 -10.04 -30.29 -16.67
C GLU A 563 -10.12 -30.86 -18.08
N ASN A 564 -10.48 -32.12 -18.20
CA ASN A 564 -10.69 -32.75 -19.50
C ASN A 564 -11.99 -32.24 -20.10
N VAL A 565 -11.88 -31.54 -21.24
CA VAL A 565 -13.03 -31.00 -21.97
C VAL A 565 -13.07 -31.65 -23.35
N VAL A 566 -14.25 -32.09 -23.77
CA VAL A 566 -14.51 -32.51 -25.15
C VAL A 566 -14.83 -31.25 -25.96
N ALA A 567 -13.97 -30.89 -26.91
CA ALA A 567 -14.14 -29.71 -27.76
C ALA A 567 -14.05 -30.11 -29.24
N GLY A 568 -15.08 -29.75 -30.03
CA GLY A 568 -15.16 -30.04 -31.47
C GLY A 568 -15.73 -31.42 -31.82
N TYR A 569 -15.53 -31.85 -33.07
CA TYR A 569 -16.10 -33.11 -33.64
C TYR A 569 -15.38 -34.40 -33.19
N ARG A 570 -14.33 -34.32 -32.36
CA ARG A 570 -13.65 -35.50 -31.83
C ARG A 570 -14.08 -35.73 -30.38
N ALA A 571 -14.44 -36.98 -30.07
CA ALA A 571 -14.91 -37.41 -28.76
C ALA A 571 -13.80 -37.55 -27.69
N ASP A 572 -12.53 -37.36 -28.08
CA ASP A 572 -11.40 -37.51 -27.15
C ASP A 572 -11.28 -36.28 -26.24
N PRO A 573 -11.42 -36.45 -24.90
CA PRO A 573 -11.26 -35.35 -23.97
C PRO A 573 -9.82 -34.83 -23.99
N LYS A 574 -9.64 -33.51 -24.12
CA LYS A 574 -8.32 -32.87 -23.99
C LYS A 574 -8.27 -32.04 -22.71
N PRO A 575 -7.13 -32.02 -22.00
CA PRO A 575 -6.97 -31.17 -20.83
C PRO A 575 -7.01 -29.69 -21.26
N ALA A 576 -8.03 -28.98 -20.80
CA ALA A 576 -8.19 -27.55 -20.98
C ALA A 576 -7.89 -26.83 -19.65
N LYS A 577 -7.20 -25.68 -19.74
CA LYS A 577 -6.97 -24.81 -18.59
C LYS A 577 -8.28 -24.09 -18.27
N ARG A 578 -8.78 -24.21 -17.04
CA ARG A 578 -9.98 -23.49 -16.59
C ARG A 578 -9.69 -22.31 -15.71
N GLN A 579 -9.02 -22.53 -14.57
CA GLN A 579 -8.80 -21.50 -13.57
C GLN A 579 -7.31 -21.33 -13.30
N ALA A 580 -6.87 -20.09 -13.31
CA ALA A 580 -5.58 -19.67 -12.77
C ALA A 580 -5.64 -19.73 -11.24
N ARG A 581 -4.66 -20.37 -10.61
CA ARG A 581 -4.52 -20.49 -9.16
C ARG A 581 -3.09 -20.16 -8.76
N VAL A 582 -2.93 -19.60 -7.56
CA VAL A 582 -1.61 -19.30 -7.00
C VAL A 582 -1.33 -20.25 -5.85
N MET A 583 -0.16 -20.88 -5.89
CA MET A 583 0.38 -21.66 -4.77
C MET A 583 1.43 -20.83 -4.05
N LEU A 584 1.16 -20.50 -2.78
CA LEU A 584 2.11 -19.82 -1.90
C LEU A 584 2.77 -20.85 -0.97
N ALA A 585 4.10 -20.81 -0.87
CA ALA A 585 4.89 -21.69 -0.03
C ALA A 585 5.86 -20.92 0.87
N PHE A 586 5.89 -21.27 2.15
CA PHE A 586 6.82 -20.79 3.17
C PHE A 586 6.82 -21.73 4.38
N ALA A 587 7.85 -21.67 5.21
CA ALA A 587 7.93 -22.40 6.47
C ALA A 587 7.39 -21.55 7.63
N ALA A 588 6.72 -22.21 8.57
CA ALA A 588 6.21 -21.60 9.79
C ALA A 588 6.56 -22.47 11.01
N LYS A 589 6.84 -21.82 12.15
CA LYS A 589 7.17 -22.48 13.42
C LYS A 589 6.13 -22.17 14.48
#